data_AF-A0A350T3W7-F1
#
_entry.id   AF-A0A350T3W7-F1
#
_cell.length_a   1.000
_cell.length_b   1.000
_cell.length_c   1.000
_cell.angle_alpha   90.00
_cell.angle_beta   90.00
_cell.angle_gamma   90.00
#
_symmetry.space_group_name_H-M   'P 1'
#
loop_
_entity.id
_entity.type
_entity.pdbx_description
1 polymer ?
#
loop_
_entity_poly.entity_id
_entity_poly.type
_entity_poly.pdbx_seq_one_letter_code
_entity_poly.pdbx_strand_id
1 'polypeptide(L)'
;MRVVEASGIDLFRAAASSDGGFIGIALKVVDYASIVIELLAVVIIVVAVVYGTVVFLSARNAKAPRKEAYDQYRHTVGDGLLLGLEILVAGDVIRTVILDPTLESVAVLGALVVIRTFLTWSLVVEMEGHWPWRSKPEQGH
;
A
#
# COMPACT_ATOMS: atom_id res chain seq x y z
N MET A 1 -37.44 43.33 -26.02
CA MET A 1 -36.74 42.12 -26.50
C MET A 1 -35.35 42.01 -25.84
N ARG A 2 -35.30 41.79 -24.51
CA ARG A 2 -34.05 41.69 -23.69
C ARG A 2 -34.16 40.65 -22.55
N VAL A 3 -35.20 39.80 -22.56
CA VAL A 3 -35.55 38.94 -21.41
C VAL A 3 -35.15 37.47 -21.64
N VAL A 4 -34.77 37.08 -22.85
CA VAL A 4 -34.45 35.68 -23.20
C VAL A 4 -32.95 35.33 -23.02
N GLU A 5 -32.06 36.33 -22.95
CA GLU A 5 -30.60 36.12 -22.82
C GLU A 5 -30.15 35.78 -21.40
N ALA A 6 -30.91 36.18 -20.37
CA ALA A 6 -30.53 35.98 -18.96
C ALA A 6 -30.67 34.51 -18.50
N SER A 7 -31.68 33.80 -19.01
CA SER A 7 -31.99 32.43 -18.59
C SER A 7 -30.94 31.41 -19.01
N GLY A 8 -30.25 31.62 -20.13
CA GLY A 8 -29.20 30.70 -20.60
C GLY A 8 -27.93 30.76 -19.75
N ILE A 9 -27.55 31.96 -19.30
CA ILE A 9 -26.35 32.19 -18.49
C ILE A 9 -26.58 31.73 -17.05
N ASP A 10 -27.78 31.95 -16.50
CA ASP A 10 -28.12 31.52 -15.15
C ASP A 10 -28.31 29.99 -15.03
N LEU A 11 -28.84 29.33 -16.07
CA LEU A 11 -28.89 27.86 -16.16
C LEU A 11 -27.49 27.24 -16.24
N PHE A 12 -26.59 27.85 -17.01
CA PHE A 12 -25.19 27.42 -17.12
C PHE A 12 -24.41 27.65 -15.81
N ARG A 13 -24.67 28.78 -15.11
CA ARG A 13 -24.11 29.08 -13.79
C ARG A 13 -24.65 28.14 -12.70
N ALA A 14 -25.92 27.74 -12.78
CA ALA A 14 -26.51 26.75 -11.88
C ALA A 14 -25.91 25.34 -12.09
N ALA A 15 -25.71 24.91 -13.34
CA ALA A 15 -25.03 23.66 -13.66
C ALA A 15 -23.57 23.65 -13.16
N ALA A 16 -22.83 24.75 -13.36
CA ALA A 16 -21.47 24.92 -12.86
C ALA A 16 -21.36 25.07 -11.33
N SER A 17 -22.45 25.44 -10.64
CA SER A 17 -22.50 25.56 -9.17
C SER A 17 -22.73 24.22 -8.44
N SER A 18 -23.18 23.19 -9.16
CA SER A 18 -23.43 21.85 -8.60
C SER A 18 -22.16 21.01 -8.42
N ASP A 19 -21.02 21.46 -8.94
CA ASP A 19 -19.78 20.67 -8.99
C ASP A 19 -19.01 20.67 -7.65
N GLY A 20 -19.14 21.71 -6.82
CA GLY A 20 -18.39 21.82 -5.56
C GLY A 20 -18.82 20.83 -4.47
N GLY A 21 -20.10 20.46 -4.44
CA GLY A 21 -20.65 19.53 -3.44
C GLY A 21 -20.22 18.08 -3.68
N PHE A 22 -20.30 17.63 -4.93
CA PHE A 22 -19.97 16.25 -5.30
C PHE A 22 -18.47 15.98 -5.17
N ILE A 23 -17.63 16.91 -5.64
CA ILE A 23 -16.17 16.83 -5.50
C ILE A 23 -15.79 16.84 -4.01
N GLY A 24 -16.38 17.72 -3.20
CA GLY A 24 -16.12 17.76 -1.76
C GLY A 24 -16.51 16.48 -1.02
N ILE A 25 -17.59 15.81 -1.42
CA ILE A 25 -17.99 14.50 -0.87
C ILE A 25 -16.99 13.43 -1.31
N ALA A 26 -16.62 13.40 -2.59
CA ALA A 26 -15.68 12.42 -3.12
C ALA A 26 -14.31 12.51 -2.43
N LEU A 27 -13.77 13.74 -2.25
CA LEU A 27 -12.49 13.96 -1.56
C LEU A 27 -12.53 13.49 -0.10
N LYS A 28 -13.63 13.72 0.62
CA LYS A 28 -13.81 13.23 2.00
C LYS A 28 -13.87 11.70 2.07
N VAL A 29 -14.60 11.08 1.15
CA VAL A 29 -14.68 9.61 1.09
C VAL A 29 -13.30 9.01 0.83
N VAL A 30 -12.54 9.60 -0.08
CA VAL A 30 -11.17 9.18 -0.41
C VAL A 30 -10.24 9.32 0.79
N ASP A 31 -10.26 10.46 1.49
CA ASP A 31 -9.40 10.70 2.65
C ASP A 31 -9.69 9.68 3.77
N TYR A 32 -10.97 9.43 4.07
CA TYR A 32 -11.36 8.39 5.02
C TYR A 32 -10.93 6.98 4.57
N ALA A 33 -11.08 6.66 3.28
CA ALA A 33 -10.69 5.36 2.75
C ALA A 33 -9.18 5.14 2.86
N SER A 34 -8.36 6.13 2.49
CA SER A 34 -6.89 6.07 2.63
C SER A 34 -6.47 5.81 4.08
N ILE A 35 -7.04 6.55 5.03
CA ILE A 35 -6.73 6.38 6.45
C ILE A 35 -7.09 4.97 6.93
N VAL A 36 -8.26 4.45 6.54
CA VAL A 36 -8.68 3.09 6.92
C VAL A 36 -7.75 2.03 6.34
N ILE A 37 -7.32 2.19 5.09
CA ILE A 37 -6.38 1.29 4.42
C ILE A 37 -5.01 1.31 5.12
N GLU A 38 -4.47 2.50 5.40
CA GLU A 38 -3.20 2.67 6.11
C GLU A 38 -3.27 2.04 7.51
N LEU A 39 -4.34 2.30 8.24
CA LEU A 39 -4.53 1.80 9.60
C LEU A 39 -4.66 0.26 9.61
N LEU A 40 -5.39 -0.31 8.65
CA LEU A 40 -5.47 -1.76 8.47
C LEU A 40 -4.09 -2.37 8.22
N ALA A 41 -3.29 -1.75 7.35
CA ALA A 41 -1.95 -2.25 7.04
C ALA A 41 -1.03 -2.22 8.26
N VAL A 42 -1.06 -1.12 9.03
CA VAL A 42 -0.31 -1.00 10.29
C VAL A 42 -0.75 -2.08 11.28
N VAL A 43 -2.05 -2.34 11.41
CA VAL A 43 -2.58 -3.40 12.28
C VAL A 43 -2.05 -4.78 11.84
N ILE A 44 -2.08 -5.09 10.55
CA ILE A 44 -1.57 -6.37 10.01
C ILE A 44 -0.10 -6.55 10.35
N ILE A 45 0.73 -5.53 10.13
CA ILE A 45 2.17 -5.56 10.43
C ILE A 45 2.39 -5.80 11.93
N VAL A 46 1.70 -5.03 12.78
CA VAL A 46 1.83 -5.15 14.23
C VAL A 46 1.41 -6.53 14.70
N VAL A 47 0.29 -7.06 14.21
CA VAL A 47 -0.19 -8.40 14.56
C VAL A 47 0.83 -9.46 14.14
N ALA A 48 1.38 -9.40 12.92
CA ALA A 48 2.38 -10.34 12.45
C ALA A 48 3.66 -10.32 13.32
N VAL A 49 4.15 -9.13 13.68
CA VAL A 49 5.32 -8.96 14.55
C VAL A 49 5.07 -9.50 15.95
N VAL A 50 3.94 -9.14 16.56
CA VAL A 50 3.58 -9.58 17.92
C VAL A 50 3.37 -11.09 17.95
N TYR A 51 2.56 -11.62 17.02
CA TYR A 51 2.29 -13.05 16.92
C TYR A 51 3.59 -13.84 16.69
N GLY A 52 4.41 -13.43 15.71
CA GLY A 52 5.69 -14.05 15.43
C GLY A 52 6.59 -14.07 16.67
N THR A 53 6.66 -12.95 17.39
CA THR A 53 7.49 -12.81 18.60
C THR A 53 7.00 -13.74 19.72
N VAL A 54 5.69 -13.80 19.97
CA VAL A 54 5.10 -14.69 20.99
C VAL A 54 5.38 -16.16 20.66
N VAL A 55 5.21 -16.56 19.41
CA VAL A 55 5.50 -17.93 18.95
C VAL A 55 6.99 -18.24 19.10
N PHE A 56 7.88 -17.32 18.70
CA PHE A 56 9.32 -17.48 18.83
C PHE A 56 9.77 -17.66 20.29
N LEU A 57 9.27 -16.81 21.20
CA LEU A 57 9.59 -16.91 22.62
C LEU A 57 9.06 -18.21 23.24
N SER A 58 7.85 -18.64 22.83
CA SER A 58 7.27 -19.90 23.29
C SER A 58 8.09 -21.11 22.81
N ALA A 59 8.52 -21.12 21.55
CA ALA A 59 9.38 -22.17 20.97
C ALA A 59 10.77 -22.21 21.63
N ARG A 60 11.33 -21.05 21.99
CA ARG A 60 12.58 -20.95 22.76
C ARG A 60 12.44 -21.58 24.14
N ASN A 61 11.33 -21.32 24.83
CA ASN A 61 11.06 -21.91 26.14
C ASN A 61 10.86 -23.44 26.05
N ALA A 62 10.34 -23.94 24.93
CA ALA A 62 10.19 -25.36 24.65
C ALA A 62 11.48 -26.07 24.16
N LYS A 63 12.64 -25.39 24.17
CA LYS A 63 13.95 -25.91 23.70
C LYS A 63 13.98 -26.36 22.24
N ALA A 64 13.15 -25.79 21.38
CA ALA A 64 13.22 -26.03 19.94
C ALA A 64 14.60 -25.65 19.36
N PRO A 65 15.06 -26.29 18.27
CA PRO A 65 16.29 -25.90 17.59
C PRO A 65 16.28 -24.42 17.23
N ARG A 66 17.32 -23.68 17.66
CA ARG A 66 17.39 -22.21 17.50
C ARG A 66 17.20 -21.75 16.06
N LYS A 67 17.71 -22.53 15.11
CA LYS A 67 17.63 -22.24 13.67
C LYS A 67 16.18 -22.30 13.17
N GLU A 68 15.47 -23.38 13.47
CA GLU A 68 14.10 -23.62 13.00
C GLU A 68 13.11 -22.58 13.58
N ALA A 69 13.24 -22.26 14.87
CA ALA A 69 12.43 -21.21 15.49
C ALA A 69 12.68 -19.83 14.86
N TYR A 70 13.93 -19.54 14.47
CA TYR A 70 14.30 -18.28 13.83
C TYR A 70 13.81 -18.18 12.39
N ASP A 71 13.92 -19.27 11.63
CA ASP A 71 13.44 -19.34 10.24
C ASP A 71 11.92 -19.16 10.20
N GLN A 72 11.18 -19.83 11.11
CA GLN A 72 9.73 -19.67 11.24
C GLN A 72 9.32 -18.23 11.64
N TYR A 73 10.07 -17.61 12.56
CA TYR A 73 9.85 -16.22 12.94
C TYR A 73 10.03 -15.27 11.75
N ARG A 74 11.14 -15.42 11.01
CA ARG A 74 11.43 -14.61 9.83
C ARG A 74 10.38 -14.76 8.75
N HIS A 75 9.90 -15.97 8.49
CA HIS A 75 8.80 -16.20 7.56
C HIS A 75 7.52 -15.48 7.99
N THR A 76 7.08 -15.70 9.24
CA THR A 76 5.83 -15.12 9.75
C THR A 76 5.83 -13.59 9.72
N VAL A 77 6.94 -12.99 10.16
CA VAL A 77 7.09 -11.53 10.16
C VAL A 77 7.29 -10.99 8.75
N GLY A 78 8.07 -11.69 7.91
CA GLY A 78 8.31 -11.32 6.52
C GLY A 78 7.02 -11.26 5.71
N ASP A 79 6.18 -12.30 5.81
CA ASP A 79 4.90 -12.38 5.10
C ASP A 79 3.95 -11.26 5.54
N GLY A 80 3.88 -10.98 6.83
CA GLY A 80 3.06 -9.89 7.37
C GLY A 80 3.54 -8.50 6.97
N LEU A 81 4.86 -8.28 6.94
CA LEU A 81 5.45 -7.04 6.46
C LEU A 81 5.20 -6.84 4.96
N LEU A 82 5.36 -7.89 4.15
CA LEU A 82 5.11 -7.84 2.72
C LEU A 82 3.65 -7.47 2.46
N LEU A 83 2.70 -8.20 3.05
CA LEU A 83 1.26 -7.93 2.92
C LEU A 83 0.90 -6.51 3.37
N GLY A 84 1.41 -6.09 4.54
CA GLY A 84 1.19 -4.74 5.04
C GLY A 84 1.72 -3.67 4.08
N LEU A 85 2.91 -3.86 3.51
CA LEU A 85 3.47 -2.95 2.51
C LEU A 85 2.66 -2.88 1.23
N GLU A 86 2.08 -3.99 0.75
CA GLU A 86 1.18 -3.98 -0.40
C GLU A 86 -0.04 -3.08 -0.17
N ILE A 87 -0.59 -3.12 1.05
CA ILE A 87 -1.76 -2.33 1.45
C ILE A 87 -1.37 -0.86 1.71
N LEU A 88 -0.24 -0.59 2.37
CA LEU A 88 0.26 0.77 2.62
C LEU A 88 0.48 1.53 1.31
N VAL A 89 1.02 0.87 0.29
CA VAL A 89 1.24 1.48 -1.02
C VAL A 89 -0.09 1.86 -1.67
N ALA A 90 -1.15 1.06 -1.48
CA ALA A 90 -2.47 1.43 -1.98
C ALA A 90 -3.01 2.71 -1.33
N GLY A 91 -2.86 2.84 0.01
CA GLY A 91 -3.25 4.05 0.73
C GLY A 91 -2.51 5.30 0.25
N ASP A 92 -1.19 5.19 0.09
CA ASP A 92 -0.31 6.27 -0.36
C ASP A 92 -0.60 6.71 -1.80
N VAL A 93 -0.81 5.76 -2.73
CA VAL A 93 -1.22 6.05 -4.12
C VAL A 93 -2.55 6.79 -4.15
N ILE A 94 -3.55 6.30 -3.40
CA ILE A 94 -4.89 6.93 -3.36
C ILE A 94 -4.78 8.38 -2.87
N ARG A 95 -4.01 8.59 -1.80
CA ARG A 95 -3.82 9.92 -1.19
C ARG A 95 -3.13 10.88 -2.15
N THR A 96 -2.03 10.45 -2.77
CA THR A 96 -1.21 11.29 -3.64
C THR A 96 -1.88 11.62 -4.97
N VAL A 97 -2.51 10.64 -5.63
CA VAL A 97 -3.14 10.83 -6.95
C VAL A 97 -4.38 11.71 -6.88
N ILE A 98 -5.15 11.64 -5.79
CA ILE A 98 -6.46 12.29 -5.71
C ILE A 98 -6.40 13.64 -4.98
N LEU A 99 -5.58 13.77 -3.94
CA LEU A 99 -5.58 14.98 -3.11
C LEU A 99 -4.57 16.03 -3.56
N ASP A 100 -3.45 15.64 -4.16
CA ASP A 100 -2.37 16.59 -4.47
C ASP A 100 -1.64 16.24 -5.79
N PRO A 101 -2.29 16.42 -6.96
CA PRO A 101 -1.75 16.03 -8.27
C PRO A 101 -0.68 17.02 -8.77
N THR A 102 0.43 17.15 -8.02
CA THR A 102 1.58 17.97 -8.39
C THR A 102 2.71 17.11 -8.95
N LEU A 103 3.62 17.71 -9.72
CA LEU A 103 4.83 17.03 -10.20
C LEU A 103 5.72 16.51 -9.06
N GLU A 104 5.69 17.19 -7.90
CA GLU A 104 6.41 16.78 -6.70
C GLU A 104 5.81 15.50 -6.11
N SER A 105 4.48 15.44 -5.97
CA SER A 105 3.78 14.23 -5.51
C SER A 105 4.04 13.03 -6.42
N VAL A 106 4.06 13.23 -7.75
CA VAL A 106 4.40 12.18 -8.72
C VAL A 106 5.86 11.72 -8.58
N ALA A 107 6.80 12.64 -8.33
CA ALA A 107 8.20 12.30 -8.11
C ALA A 107 8.41 11.48 -6.83
N VAL A 108 7.74 11.86 -5.73
CA VAL A 108 7.76 11.09 -4.47
C VAL A 108 7.17 9.70 -4.68
N LEU A 109 6.03 9.60 -5.36
CA LEU A 109 5.41 8.31 -5.68
C LEU A 109 6.34 7.44 -6.55
N GLY A 110 6.99 8.03 -7.55
CA GLY A 110 7.98 7.34 -8.38
C GLY A 110 9.16 6.81 -7.55
N ALA A 111 9.68 7.61 -6.63
CA ALA A 111 10.75 7.19 -5.72
C ALA A 111 10.28 6.03 -4.81
N LEU A 112 9.06 6.09 -4.29
CA LEU A 112 8.48 5.03 -3.46
C LEU A 112 8.33 3.71 -4.24
N VAL A 113 7.85 3.75 -5.49
CA VAL A 113 7.76 2.55 -6.35
C VAL A 113 9.14 1.95 -6.62
N VAL A 114 10.16 2.78 -6.87
CA VAL A 114 11.55 2.33 -7.06
C VAL A 114 12.08 1.65 -5.80
N ILE A 115 11.92 2.29 -4.62
CA ILE A 115 12.36 1.74 -3.34
C ILE A 115 11.64 0.41 -3.06
N ARG A 116 10.32 0.36 -3.24
CA ARG A 116 9.52 -0.85 -3.02
C ARG A 116 9.98 -2.00 -3.92
N THR A 117 10.18 -1.72 -5.20
CA THR A 117 10.63 -2.74 -6.17
C THR A 117 12.00 -3.27 -5.78
N PHE A 118 12.93 -2.37 -5.44
CA PHE A 118 14.27 -2.76 -4.99
C PHE A 118 14.25 -3.58 -3.71
N LEU A 119 13.52 -3.15 -2.67
CA LEU A 119 13.44 -3.86 -1.39
C LEU A 119 12.74 -5.22 -1.53
N THR A 120 11.65 -5.28 -2.29
CA THR A 120 10.93 -6.53 -2.55
C THR A 120 11.85 -7.53 -3.25
N TRP A 121 12.58 -7.09 -4.28
CA TRP A 121 13.58 -7.95 -4.93
C TRP A 121 14.72 -8.35 -4.01
N SER A 122 15.25 -7.43 -3.19
CA SER A 122 16.32 -7.73 -2.23
C SER A 122 15.90 -8.80 -1.22
N LEU A 123 14.66 -8.73 -0.72
CA LEU A 123 14.13 -9.71 0.22
C LEU A 123 13.95 -11.09 -0.42
N VAL A 124 13.40 -11.13 -1.64
CA VAL A 124 13.26 -12.38 -2.40
C VAL A 124 14.62 -13.03 -2.63
N VAL A 125 15.64 -12.24 -2.98
CA VAL A 125 17.01 -12.74 -3.18
C VAL A 125 17.64 -13.24 -1.86
N GLU A 126 17.42 -12.55 -0.73
CA GLU A 126 17.89 -13.02 0.58
C GLU A 126 17.25 -14.36 0.95
N MET A 127 15.95 -14.53 0.66
CA MET A 127 15.20 -15.75 0.99
C MET A 127 15.50 -16.92 0.06
N GLU A 128 15.60 -16.69 -1.25
CA GLU A 128 15.77 -17.74 -2.26
C GLU A 128 17.24 -18.04 -2.61
N GLY A 129 18.16 -17.12 -2.28
CA GLY A 129 19.59 -17.26 -2.57
C GLY A 129 19.94 -17.18 -4.06
N HIS A 130 18.99 -16.86 -4.93
CA HIS A 130 19.18 -16.67 -6.36
C HIS A 130 18.38 -15.47 -6.87
N TRP A 131 18.87 -14.85 -7.94
CA TRP A 131 18.16 -13.75 -8.57
C TRP A 131 16.85 -14.23 -9.21
N PRO A 132 15.77 -13.44 -9.19
CA PRO A 132 14.45 -13.85 -9.69
C PRO A 132 14.42 -14.13 -11.20
N TRP A 133 15.36 -13.57 -11.97
CA TRP A 133 15.51 -13.86 -13.41
C TRP A 133 16.35 -15.11 -13.70
N ARG A 134 16.78 -15.85 -12.67
CA ARG A 134 17.53 -17.10 -12.83
C ARG A 134 16.55 -18.26 -12.91
N SER A 135 16.08 -18.58 -14.11
CA SER A 135 15.25 -19.76 -14.37
C SER A 135 15.96 -21.02 -13.84
N LYS A 136 15.24 -21.88 -13.10
CA LYS A 136 15.73 -23.23 -12.75
C LYS A 136 16.16 -23.92 -14.05
N PRO A 137 17.39 -24.48 -14.14
CA PRO A 137 17.75 -25.27 -15.30
C PRO A 137 16.73 -26.40 -15.41
N GLU A 138 16.05 -26.49 -16.56
CA GLU A 138 15.20 -27.61 -16.88
C GLU A 138 16.03 -28.88 -16.74
N GLN A 139 15.77 -29.65 -15.67
CA GLN A 139 16.36 -30.96 -15.50
C GLN A 139 15.60 -31.86 -16.48
N GLY A 140 16.14 -31.96 -17.70
CA GLY A 140 15.70 -32.93 -18.69
C GLY A 140 15.81 -34.33 -18.10
N HIS A 141 14.67 -35.01 -18.05
CA HIS A 141 14.56 -36.44 -17.81
C HIS A 141 15.02 -37.23 -19.04
#